data_AF-A0A661BAM9-F1
#
_entry.id   AF-A0A661BAM9-F1
#
_cell.length_a   1.000
_cell.length_b   1.000
_cell.length_c   1.000
_cell.angle_alpha   90.00
_cell.angle_beta   90.00
_cell.angle_gamma   90.00
#
_symmetry.space_group_name_H-M   'P 1'
#
loop_
_entity.id
_entity.type
_entity.pdbx_description
1 polymer ?
#
loop_
_entity_poly.entity_id
_entity_poly.type
_entity_poly.pdbx_seq_one_letter_code
_entity_poly.pdbx_strand_id
1 'polypeptide(L)'
;PNDDGYNDRVFFTYPNMHSEEAVLSIFNIRNTLVYEAKIPPQVGRILDLSLSWDGTDKAGKKLPPGVYIYVIQVEDKVSCNGTVILAR
;
A
#
# COMPACT_ATOMS: atom_id res chain seq x y z
N PRO A 1 8.41 1.93 10.38
CA PRO A 1 7.53 1.21 11.33
C PRO A 1 8.33 0.59 12.48
N ASN A 2 8.44 1.36 13.55
CA ASN A 2 9.00 0.99 14.85
C ASN A 2 7.90 0.92 15.93
N ASP A 3 6.63 1.07 15.54
CA ASP A 3 5.45 0.98 16.39
C ASP A 3 5.40 2.08 17.47
N ASP A 4 5.94 3.27 17.15
CA ASP A 4 6.00 4.43 18.06
C ASP A 4 4.84 5.44 17.86
N GLY A 5 3.96 5.18 16.89
CA GLY A 5 2.83 6.03 16.52
C GLY A 5 3.14 7.06 15.44
N TYR A 6 4.39 7.18 14.97
CA TYR A 6 4.84 8.11 13.96
C TYR A 6 5.36 7.38 12.73
N ASN A 7 4.79 7.65 11.55
CA ASN A 7 5.22 7.05 10.27
C ASN A 7 5.29 5.50 10.29
N ASP A 8 4.42 4.86 11.07
CA ASP A 8 4.31 3.41 11.09
C ASP A 8 3.57 2.84 9.89
N ARG A 9 2.68 3.64 9.30
CA ARG A 9 1.85 3.25 8.16
C ARG A 9 1.82 4.36 7.13
N VAL A 10 1.80 3.95 5.86
CA VAL A 10 1.39 4.80 4.75
C VAL A 10 -0.03 4.44 4.36
N PHE A 11 -0.87 5.45 4.13
CA PHE A 11 -2.22 5.28 3.57
C PHE A 11 -2.22 5.73 2.13
N PHE A 12 -2.88 4.97 1.27
CA PHE A 12 -3.02 5.29 -0.15
C PHE A 12 -4.41 5.81 -0.44
N THR A 13 -4.50 6.98 -1.07
CA THR A 13 -5.74 7.52 -1.63
C THR A 13 -5.61 7.60 -3.14
N TYR A 14 -6.70 7.31 -3.85
CA TYR A 14 -6.70 7.22 -5.31
C TYR A 14 -8.10 7.53 -5.87
N PRO A 15 -8.20 7.92 -7.15
CA PRO A 15 -9.48 8.16 -7.81
C PRO A 15 -10.43 6.96 -7.70
N ASN A 16 -11.72 7.24 -7.52
CA ASN A 16 -12.80 6.23 -7.45
C ASN A 16 -12.70 5.22 -6.29
N MET A 17 -11.86 5.48 -5.28
CA MET A 17 -11.70 4.59 -4.12
C MET A 17 -13.00 4.32 -3.33
N HIS A 18 -14.04 5.13 -3.52
CA HIS A 18 -15.34 4.96 -2.85
C HIS A 18 -16.37 4.15 -3.65
N SER A 19 -16.11 3.90 -4.94
CA SER A 19 -17.05 3.18 -5.82
C SER A 19 -16.48 1.87 -6.33
N GLU A 20 -15.17 1.81 -6.60
CA GLU A 20 -14.52 0.66 -7.22
C GLU A 20 -13.56 -0.05 -6.27
N GLU A 21 -13.41 -1.36 -6.47
CA GLU A 21 -12.31 -2.11 -5.85
C GLU A 21 -10.98 -1.80 -6.53
N ALA A 22 -9.90 -1.95 -5.76
CA ALA A 22 -8.55 -1.77 -6.28
C ALA A 22 -7.63 -2.93 -5.87
N VAL A 23 -6.52 -3.05 -6.57
CA VAL A 23 -5.39 -3.90 -6.19
C VAL A 23 -4.20 -3.02 -5.91
N LEU A 24 -3.65 -3.11 -4.70
CA LEU A 24 -2.38 -2.51 -4.31
C LEU A 24 -1.29 -3.56 -4.45
N SER A 25 -0.29 -3.28 -5.27
CA SER A 25 0.92 -4.07 -5.42
C SER A 25 2.13 -3.24 -5.00
N ILE A 26 3.01 -3.81 -4.18
CA ILE A 26 4.25 -3.15 -3.74
C ILE A 26 5.44 -4.00 -4.13
N PHE A 27 6.40 -3.35 -4.78
CA PHE A 27 7.62 -3.94 -5.30
C PHE A 27 8.84 -3.35 -4.60
N ASN A 28 9.90 -4.13 -4.46
CA ASN A 28 11.21 -3.59 -4.12
C ASN A 28 11.90 -2.97 -5.36
N ILE A 29 13.05 -2.31 -5.17
CA ILE A 29 13.85 -1.74 -6.27
C ILE A 29 14.32 -2.74 -7.34
N ARG A 30 14.26 -4.05 -7.07
CA ARG A 30 14.60 -5.11 -8.01
C ARG A 30 13.37 -5.65 -8.75
N ASN A 31 12.26 -4.92 -8.72
CA ASN A 31 10.98 -5.30 -9.32
C ASN A 31 10.42 -6.64 -8.79
N THR A 32 10.74 -7.00 -7.55
CA THR A 32 10.14 -8.17 -6.90
C THR A 32 8.89 -7.73 -6.14
N LEU A 33 7.76 -8.37 -6.41
CA LEU A 33 6.52 -8.17 -5.64
C LEU A 33 6.74 -8.66 -4.20
N VAL A 34 6.58 -7.76 -3.23
CA VAL A 34 6.75 -8.06 -1.80
C VAL A 34 5.45 -8.01 -1.02
N TYR A 35 4.44 -7.31 -1.54
CA TYR A 35 3.14 -7.19 -0.91
C TYR A 35 2.07 -6.98 -1.99
N GLU A 36 0.91 -7.59 -1.78
CA GLU A 36 -0.27 -7.40 -2.61
C GLU A 36 -1.53 -7.49 -1.75
N ALA A 37 -2.45 -6.56 -1.95
CA ALA A 37 -3.74 -6.53 -1.27
C ALA A 37 -4.87 -6.10 -2.22
N LYS A 38 -6.03 -6.74 -2.07
CA LYS A 38 -7.28 -6.25 -2.63
C LYS A 38 -7.88 -5.25 -1.66
N ILE A 39 -8.27 -4.11 -2.20
CA ILE A 39 -8.85 -2.99 -1.45
C ILE A 39 -10.30 -2.86 -1.90
N PRO A 40 -11.29 -3.17 -1.03
CA PRO A 40 -12.69 -2.98 -1.38
C PRO A 40 -13.03 -1.48 -1.51
N PRO A 41 -14.17 -1.13 -2.13
CA PRO A 41 -14.68 0.24 -2.11
C PRO A 41 -14.78 0.77 -0.68
N GLN A 42 -14.25 1.96 -0.46
CA GLN A 42 -14.10 2.56 0.85
C GLN A 42 -15.38 3.29 1.24
N VAL A 43 -16.12 2.73 2.19
CA VAL A 43 -17.43 3.25 2.61
C VAL A 43 -17.33 3.97 3.95
N GLY A 44 -17.87 5.19 4.02
CA GLY A 44 -17.91 5.98 5.25
C GLY A 44 -16.73 6.95 5.40
N ARG A 45 -16.61 7.55 6.60
CA ARG A 45 -15.61 8.59 6.91
C ARG A 45 -14.26 8.06 7.40
N ILE A 46 -14.20 6.77 7.78
CA ILE A 46 -13.00 6.16 8.36
C ILE A 46 -12.32 5.37 7.25
N LEU A 47 -11.04 5.67 6.99
CA LEU A 47 -10.22 4.90 6.06
C LEU A 47 -9.95 3.51 6.66
N ASP A 48 -10.27 2.46 5.91
CA ASP A 48 -9.96 1.09 6.30
C ASP A 48 -8.44 0.87 6.30
N LEU A 49 -7.95 0.04 7.21
CA LEU A 49 -6.55 -0.40 7.24
C LEU A 49 -6.17 -1.18 5.98
N SER A 50 -7.14 -1.72 5.23
CA SER A 50 -6.91 -2.32 3.91
C SER A 50 -6.27 -1.35 2.90
N LEU A 51 -6.41 -0.03 3.10
CA LEU A 51 -5.74 1.01 2.31
C LEU A 51 -4.31 1.33 2.76
N SER A 52 -3.81 0.66 3.79
CA SER A 52 -2.54 1.00 4.43
C SER A 52 -1.48 -0.06 4.23
N TRP A 53 -0.22 0.36 4.27
CA TRP A 53 0.92 -0.54 4.33
C TRP A 53 1.85 -0.15 5.48
N ASP A 54 2.29 -1.14 6.24
CA ASP A 54 3.11 -1.00 7.44
C ASP A 54 4.56 -1.50 7.25
N GLY A 55 5.01 -1.63 6.00
CA GLY A 55 6.37 -2.09 5.70
C GLY A 55 6.59 -3.58 5.90
N THR A 56 5.52 -4.39 5.92
CA THR A 56 5.59 -5.85 6.00
C THR A 56 5.21 -6.52 4.69
N ASP A 57 5.65 -7.77 4.50
CA ASP A 57 5.13 -8.63 3.42
C ASP A 57 3.77 -9.24 3.79
N LYS A 58 3.18 -10.04 2.90
CA LYS A 58 1.89 -10.71 3.14
C LYS A 58 1.89 -11.67 4.34
N ALA A 59 3.06 -12.13 4.79
CA ALA A 59 3.20 -12.98 5.96
C ALA A 59 3.42 -12.18 7.26
N GLY A 60 3.38 -10.84 7.19
CA GLY A 60 3.64 -9.95 8.33
C GLY A 60 5.14 -9.81 8.66
N LYS A 61 6.04 -10.30 7.81
CA LYS A 61 7.47 -10.16 8.03
C LYS A 61 7.93 -8.74 7.69
N LYS A 62 8.62 -8.10 8.63
CA LYS A 62 9.22 -6.77 8.42
C LYS A 62 10.21 -6.80 7.25
N LEU A 63 10.02 -5.89 6.30
CA LEU A 63 10.89 -5.75 5.15
C LEU A 63 12.14 -4.92 5.48
N PRO A 64 13.24 -5.07 4.71
CA PRO A 64 14.44 -4.26 4.88
C PRO A 64 14.21 -2.79 4.55
N PRO A 65 14.92 -1.84 5.19
CA PRO A 65 14.90 -0.44 4.80
C PRO A 65 15.27 -0.25 3.33
N GLY A 66 14.63 0.71 2.65
CA GLY A 66 14.88 0.97 1.24
C GLY A 66 13.72 1.65 0.52
N VAL A 67 13.89 1.84 -0.79
CA VAL A 67 12.85 2.38 -1.67
C VAL A 67 11.95 1.24 -2.15
N TYR A 68 10.65 1.45 -2.08
CA TYR A 68 9.63 0.56 -2.60
C TYR A 68 8.77 1.31 -3.61
N ILE A 69 8.29 0.59 -4.62
CA ILE A 69 7.41 1.10 -5.66
C ILE A 69 6.02 0.56 -5.37
N TYR A 70 5.01 1.43 -5.31
CA TYR A 70 3.63 1.00 -5.18
C TYR A 70 2.88 1.25 -6.50
N VAL A 71 1.97 0.36 -6.83
CA VAL A 71 1.07 0.45 -7.97
C VAL A 71 -0.34 0.13 -7.49
N ILE A 72 -1.30 0.99 -7.83
CA ILE A 72 -2.72 0.81 -7.53
C ILE A 72 -3.45 0.67 -8.87
N GLN A 73 -4.13 -0.45 -9.04
CA GLN A 73 -4.95 -0.74 -10.21
C GLN A 73 -6.42 -0.73 -9.85
N VAL A 74 -7.25 -0.12 -10.70
CA VAL A 74 -8.71 -0.09 -10.63
C VAL A 74 -9.22 -0.50 -12.00
N GLU A 75 -10.13 -1.49 -12.07
CA GLU A 75 -10.63 -2.04 -13.34
C GLU A 75 -9.51 -2.42 -14.34
N ASP A 76 -8.48 -3.12 -13.85
CA ASP A 76 -7.29 -3.53 -14.62
C ASP A 76 -6.45 -2.37 -15.23
N LYS A 77 -6.72 -1.13 -14.84
CA LYS A 77 -5.97 0.06 -15.26
C LYS A 77 -5.17 0.61 -14.10
N VAL A 78 -3.95 1.04 -14.38
CA VAL A 78 -3.14 1.76 -13.39
C VAL A 78 -3.80 3.10 -13.09
N SER A 79 -4.30 3.25 -11.86
CA SER A 79 -4.95 4.47 -11.36
C SER A 79 -3.92 5.39 -10.71
N CYS A 80 -3.03 4.83 -9.89
CA CYS A 80 -1.99 5.57 -9.19
C CYS A 80 -0.72 4.71 -9.04
N ASN A 81 0.46 5.34 -9.05
CA ASN A 81 1.73 4.68 -8.72
C ASN A 81 2.72 5.70 -8.17
N GLY A 82 3.74 5.21 -7.49
CA GLY A 82 4.81 6.05 -6.98
C GLY A 82 5.80 5.27 -6.15
N THR A 83 6.57 5.98 -5.34
CA THR A 83 7.55 5.37 -4.44
C THR A 83 7.26 5.71 -2.99
N VAL A 84 7.58 4.79 -2.09
CA VAL A 84 7.59 4.99 -0.64
C VAL A 84 8.96 4.58 -0.10
N ILE A 85 9.48 5.33 0.86
CA ILE A 85 10.73 5.01 1.54
C ILE A 85 10.41 4.32 2.85
N LEU A 86 10.90 3.10 3.02
CA LEU A 86 10.90 2.43 4.31
C LEU A 86 12.16 2.83 5.07
N ALA A 87 12.01 3.78 5.99
CA ALA A 87 13.05 4.22 6.92
C ALA A 87 12.87 3.59 8.31
N ARG A 88 13.95 3.54 9.08
CA ARG A 88 13.97 3.14 10.49
C ARG A 88 14.68 4.19 11.32
#